data_AF-A0A7K5XN66-F1
#
_entry.id   AF-A0A7K5XN66-F1
#
_cell.length_a   1.000
_cell.length_b   1.000
_cell.length_c   1.000
_cell.angle_alpha   90.00
_cell.angle_beta   90.00
_cell.angle_gamma   90.00
#
_symmetry.space_group_name_H-M   'P 1'
#
loop_
_entity.id
_entity.type
_entity.pdbx_description
1 polymer ?
#
loop_
_entity_poly.entity_id
_entity_poly.type
_entity_poly.pdbx_seq_one_letter_code
_entity_poly.pdbx_strand_id
1 'polypeptide(L)'
;MKTDIQRGLVLRNEKCHEHYTTEFLYNLYSSEGKGIFDCRINVLGHLQQGGAPTPFDRNYGTKLGVKAVLWMSEKLQEVYRKGRVFANSCDSACVIGLRKKVVAFSPVTELKKVTDFEHRLPQEQWWLNLRLMLKMLANYQISLTEYISGKMEHVTRRTLSIEKGF
;
A
#
# COMPACT_ATOMS: atom_id res chain seq x y z
N MET A 1 21.22 25.53 -27.75
CA MET A 1 20.27 25.86 -26.68
C MET A 1 19.34 24.65 -26.53
N LYS A 2 19.55 23.78 -25.53
CA LYS A 2 18.62 22.66 -25.30
C LYS A 2 17.33 23.28 -24.77
N THR A 3 16.29 23.34 -25.60
CA THR A 3 14.93 23.62 -25.14
C THR A 3 14.59 22.54 -24.12
N ASP A 4 14.34 22.96 -22.87
CA ASP A 4 14.04 22.05 -21.77
C ASP A 4 12.66 21.44 -22.04
N ILE A 5 12.64 20.20 -22.56
CA ILE A 5 11.40 19.51 -22.92
C ILE A 5 10.67 19.20 -21.61
N GLN A 6 9.58 19.91 -21.35
CA GLN A 6 8.69 19.60 -20.24
C GLN A 6 7.93 18.31 -20.55
N ARG A 7 7.97 17.36 -19.60
CA ARG A 7 7.26 16.07 -19.72
C ARG A 7 6.31 15.91 -18.55
N GLY A 8 5.05 15.66 -18.87
CA GLY A 8 4.05 15.21 -17.90
C GLY A 8 3.94 13.69 -17.88
N LEU A 9 3.61 13.14 -16.72
CA LEU A 9 3.25 11.73 -16.57
C LEU A 9 1.90 11.64 -15.84
N VAL A 10 0.94 10.96 -16.45
CA VAL A 10 -0.34 10.65 -15.83
C VAL A 10 -0.36 9.16 -15.50
N LEU A 11 -0.51 8.84 -14.22
CA LEU A 11 -0.65 7.46 -13.75
C LEU A 11 -2.12 7.15 -13.55
N ARG A 12 -2.63 6.11 -14.22
CA ARG A 12 -4.02 5.66 -14.14
C ARG A 12 -4.06 4.21 -13.68
N ASN A 13 -4.83 3.93 -12.62
CA ASN A 13 -5.14 2.57 -12.21
C ASN A 13 -6.12 1.94 -13.21
N GLU A 14 -5.95 0.66 -13.51
CA GLU A 14 -6.76 -0.08 -14.48
C GLU A 14 -8.26 -0.05 -14.18
N LYS A 15 -8.62 -0.10 -12.89
CA LYS A 15 -10.01 -0.14 -12.40
C LYS A 15 -10.47 1.19 -11.80
N CYS A 16 -9.83 2.33 -12.14
CA CYS A 16 -10.22 3.62 -11.56
C CYS A 16 -11.65 4.04 -11.96
N HIS A 17 -12.08 3.67 -13.16
CA HIS A 17 -13.40 3.96 -13.71
C HIS A 17 -13.64 3.05 -14.91
N GLU A 18 -14.88 2.61 -15.11
CA GLU A 18 -15.29 1.71 -16.19
C GLU A 18 -15.16 2.35 -17.58
N HIS A 19 -15.76 3.52 -17.79
CA HIS A 19 -15.77 4.19 -19.09
C HIS A 19 -14.55 5.11 -19.37
N TYR A 20 -13.89 5.65 -18.34
CA TYR A 20 -12.72 6.52 -18.51
C TYR A 20 -11.46 5.66 -18.63
N THR A 21 -11.36 4.97 -19.77
CA THR A 21 -10.25 4.06 -20.09
C THR A 21 -8.98 4.85 -20.42
N THR A 22 -7.84 4.14 -20.43
CA THR A 22 -6.56 4.74 -20.86
C THR A 22 -6.64 5.29 -22.28
N GLU A 23 -7.34 4.58 -23.16
CA GLU A 23 -7.56 5.00 -24.56
C GLU A 23 -8.48 6.23 -24.64
N PHE A 24 -9.57 6.25 -23.87
CA PHE A 24 -10.45 7.41 -23.79
C PHE A 24 -9.69 8.67 -23.36
N LEU A 25 -8.91 8.57 -22.27
CA LEU A 25 -8.12 9.70 -21.77
C LEU A 25 -7.05 10.15 -22.78
N TYR A 26 -6.42 9.21 -23.48
CA TYR A 26 -5.48 9.53 -24.55
C TYR A 26 -6.13 10.32 -25.69
N ASN A 27 -7.28 9.86 -26.18
CA ASN A 27 -8.01 10.54 -27.24
C ASN A 27 -8.48 11.93 -26.78
N LEU A 28 -8.94 12.04 -25.54
CA LEU A 28 -9.34 13.31 -24.94
C LEU A 28 -8.17 14.31 -24.88
N TYR A 29 -7.04 13.91 -24.28
CA TYR A 29 -5.87 14.78 -24.18
C TYR A 29 -5.27 15.14 -25.54
N SER A 30 -5.24 14.20 -26.48
CA SER A 30 -4.73 14.45 -27.83
C SER A 30 -5.62 15.43 -28.60
N SER A 31 -6.94 15.34 -28.41
CA SER A 31 -7.91 16.26 -29.05
C SER A 31 -7.87 17.66 -28.44
N GLU A 32 -7.83 17.75 -27.11
CA GLU A 32 -7.79 19.05 -26.41
C GLU A 32 -6.40 19.70 -26.44
N GLY A 33 -5.34 18.92 -26.65
CA GLY A 33 -3.97 19.41 -26.70
C GLY A 33 -3.72 20.40 -27.85
N LYS A 34 -4.44 20.30 -28.97
CA LYS A 34 -4.42 21.26 -30.11
C LYS A 34 -3.02 21.76 -30.52
N GLY A 35 -2.02 20.86 -30.50
CA GLY A 35 -0.63 21.16 -30.86
C GLY A 35 0.22 21.81 -29.77
N ILE A 36 -0.31 22.02 -28.57
CA ILE A 36 0.44 22.50 -27.39
C ILE A 36 1.34 21.40 -26.83
N PHE A 37 0.85 20.16 -26.81
CA PHE A 37 1.59 18.99 -26.35
C PHE A 37 1.17 17.73 -27.11
N ASP A 38 2.08 16.76 -27.16
CA ASP A 38 1.81 15.41 -27.67
C ASP A 38 1.55 14.45 -26.51
N CYS A 39 0.66 13.48 -26.74
CA CYS A 39 0.34 12.43 -25.79
C CYS A 39 0.83 11.06 -26.27
N ARG A 40 1.17 10.19 -25.32
CA ARG A 40 1.50 8.78 -25.57
C ARG A 40 0.89 7.91 -24.48
N ILE A 41 0.44 6.72 -24.86
CA ILE A 41 -0.01 5.70 -23.92
C ILE A 41 1.09 4.70 -23.65
N ASN A 42 1.14 4.20 -22.42
CA ASN A 42 1.95 3.04 -22.06
C ASN A 42 1.16 2.18 -21.08
N VAL A 43 0.84 0.95 -21.49
CA VAL A 43 0.18 -0.05 -20.65
C VAL A 43 1.19 -1.15 -20.39
N LEU A 44 1.76 -1.16 -19.19
CA LEU A 44 2.84 -2.10 -18.82
C LEU A 44 2.36 -3.57 -18.81
N GLY A 45 1.08 -3.80 -18.49
CA GLY A 45 0.51 -5.15 -18.39
C GLY A 45 1.28 -6.04 -17.40
N HIS A 46 1.56 -7.27 -17.81
CA HIS A 46 2.24 -8.30 -17.01
C HIS A 46 3.68 -7.94 -16.59
N LEU A 47 4.33 -6.97 -17.25
CA LEU A 47 5.66 -6.50 -16.83
C LEU A 47 5.66 -5.94 -15.41
N GLN A 48 4.50 -5.52 -14.89
CA GLN A 48 4.34 -5.08 -13.50
C GLN A 48 4.57 -6.19 -12.48
N GLN A 49 4.48 -7.47 -12.86
CA GLN A 49 4.87 -8.60 -12.00
C GLN A 49 6.38 -8.63 -11.75
N GLY A 50 7.16 -7.90 -12.56
CA GLY A 50 8.61 -7.91 -12.54
C GLY A 50 9.19 -9.11 -13.27
N GLY A 51 10.52 -9.22 -13.21
CA GLY A 51 11.27 -10.37 -13.69
C GLY A 51 11.87 -11.12 -12.51
N ALA A 52 13.16 -10.91 -12.27
CA ALA A 52 13.80 -11.43 -11.07
C ALA A 52 13.34 -10.63 -9.83
N PRO A 53 12.95 -11.29 -8.72
CA PRO A 53 12.51 -10.60 -7.52
C PRO A 53 13.64 -9.75 -6.94
N THR A 54 13.29 -8.62 -6.32
CA THR A 54 14.27 -7.70 -5.73
C THR A 54 14.98 -8.36 -4.53
N PRO A 55 16.18 -7.90 -4.14
CA PRO A 55 16.84 -8.40 -2.92
C PRO A 55 15.96 -8.26 -1.67
N PHE A 56 15.14 -7.21 -1.61
CA PHE A 56 14.17 -7.01 -0.54
C PHE A 56 13.14 -8.13 -0.51
N ASP A 57 12.49 -8.42 -1.64
CA ASP A 57 11.46 -9.46 -1.72
C ASP A 57 12.03 -10.85 -1.40
N ARG A 58 13.26 -11.13 -1.84
CA ARG A 58 13.97 -12.39 -1.53
C ARG A 58 14.19 -12.54 -0.03
N ASN A 59 14.76 -11.52 0.61
CA ASN A 59 15.03 -11.57 2.05
C ASN A 59 13.73 -11.64 2.86
N TYR A 60 12.75 -10.81 2.49
CA TYR A 60 11.47 -10.73 3.17
C TYR A 60 10.67 -12.03 3.05
N GLY A 61 10.62 -12.63 1.84
CA GLY A 61 10.01 -13.94 1.61
C GLY A 61 10.62 -15.03 2.48
N THR A 62 11.95 -15.13 2.53
CA THR A 62 12.64 -16.10 3.41
C THR A 62 12.32 -15.84 4.89
N LYS A 63 12.31 -14.58 5.33
CA LYS A 63 11.98 -14.21 6.72
C LYS A 63 10.56 -14.61 7.08
N LEU A 64 9.58 -14.37 6.20
CA LEU A 64 8.19 -14.78 6.41
C LEU A 64 8.06 -16.31 6.42
N GLY A 65 8.74 -17.02 5.52
CA GLY A 65 8.74 -18.48 5.46
C GLY A 65 9.25 -19.10 6.77
N VAL A 66 10.41 -18.65 7.26
CA VAL A 66 10.96 -19.12 8.55
C VAL A 66 10.01 -18.84 9.70
N LYS A 67 9.45 -17.62 9.76
CA LYS A 67 8.50 -17.25 10.82
C LYS A 67 7.22 -18.09 10.78
N ALA A 68 6.70 -18.40 9.59
CA ALA A 68 5.53 -19.25 9.44
C ALA A 68 5.77 -20.68 9.93
N VAL A 69 6.93 -21.27 9.61
CA VAL A 69 7.28 -22.63 10.08
C VAL A 69 7.46 -22.68 11.59
N LEU A 70 8.13 -21.68 12.17
CA LEU A 70 8.30 -21.57 13.62
C LEU A 70 6.96 -21.46 14.34
N TRP A 71 6.11 -20.54 13.89
CA TRP A 71 4.77 -20.35 14.43
C TRP A 71 3.91 -21.61 14.32
N MET A 72 3.97 -22.29 13.17
CA MET A 72 3.22 -23.53 12.95
C MET A 72 3.71 -24.64 13.90
N SER A 73 5.02 -24.75 14.11
CA SER A 73 5.61 -25.75 15.01
C SER A 73 5.19 -25.52 16.47
N GLU A 74 5.24 -24.28 16.93
CA GLU A 74 4.76 -23.86 18.25
C GLU A 74 3.27 -24.15 18.41
N LYS A 75 2.44 -23.75 17.43
CA LYS A 75 1.00 -23.97 17.46
C LYS A 75 0.63 -25.45 17.49
N LEU A 76 1.31 -26.29 16.70
CA LEU A 76 1.07 -27.74 16.70
C LEU A 76 1.30 -28.36 18.08
N GLN A 77 2.35 -27.94 18.80
CA GLN A 77 2.61 -28.39 20.17
C GLN A 77 1.56 -27.89 21.16
N GLU A 78 1.08 -26.66 21.01
CA GLU A 78 0.05 -26.08 21.88
C GLU A 78 -1.31 -26.78 21.76
N VAL A 79 -1.74 -27.08 20.52
CA VAL A 79 -3.05 -27.64 20.21
C VAL A 79 -3.10 -29.16 20.37
N TYR A 80 -1.97 -29.87 20.30
CA TYR A 80 -1.93 -31.31 20.45
C TYR A 80 -1.81 -31.72 21.92
N ARG A 81 -2.86 -32.32 22.49
CA ARG A 81 -2.89 -32.77 23.89
C ARG A 81 -3.56 -34.13 24.01
N LYS A 82 -2.93 -35.06 24.71
CA LYS A 82 -3.49 -36.40 25.03
C LYS A 82 -4.04 -37.15 23.80
N GLY A 83 -3.31 -37.11 22.67
CA GLY A 83 -3.70 -37.81 21.44
C GLY A 83 -4.81 -37.13 20.63
N ARG A 84 -5.20 -35.90 20.97
CA ARG A 84 -6.24 -35.14 20.27
C ARG A 84 -5.75 -33.73 19.91
N VAL A 85 -6.30 -33.18 18.83
CA VAL A 85 -6.01 -31.83 18.35
C VAL A 85 -7.13 -30.88 18.79
N PHE A 86 -6.77 -29.76 19.41
CA PHE A 86 -7.67 -28.73 19.90
C PHE A 86 -7.37 -27.38 19.23
N ALA A 87 -7.84 -27.19 17.99
CA ALA A 87 -7.61 -26.00 17.19
C ALA A 87 -8.87 -25.12 17.08
N ASN A 88 -9.54 -24.85 18.21
CA ASN A 88 -10.83 -24.14 18.24
C ASN A 88 -10.68 -22.63 18.42
N SER A 89 -9.47 -22.15 18.68
CA SER A 89 -9.18 -20.74 18.89
C SER A 89 -9.04 -20.00 17.56
N CYS A 90 -9.42 -18.73 17.52
CA CYS A 90 -9.33 -17.89 16.32
C CYS A 90 -7.89 -17.74 15.81
N ASP A 91 -6.90 -17.84 16.69
CA ASP A 91 -5.48 -17.76 16.36
C ASP A 91 -4.92 -19.04 15.75
N SER A 92 -5.71 -20.11 15.59
CA SER A 92 -5.30 -21.32 14.85
C SER A 92 -5.21 -21.10 13.34
N ALA A 93 -5.96 -20.13 12.81
CA ALA A 93 -5.98 -19.76 11.40
C ALA A 93 -5.63 -18.27 11.25
N CYS A 94 -4.38 -17.99 10.90
CA CYS A 94 -3.83 -16.63 10.81
C CYS A 94 -3.20 -16.36 9.45
N VAL A 95 -3.14 -15.08 9.08
CA VAL A 95 -2.31 -14.56 7.99
C VAL A 95 -1.07 -13.91 8.59
N ILE A 96 0.10 -14.31 8.10
CA ILE A 96 1.37 -13.64 8.43
C ILE A 96 1.52 -12.38 7.56
N GLY A 97 1.88 -11.27 8.17
CA GLY A 97 2.10 -10.03 7.44
C GLY A 97 2.93 -9.02 8.23
N LEU A 98 3.21 -7.87 7.60
CA LEU A 98 3.84 -6.74 8.26
C LEU A 98 2.77 -5.83 8.84
N ARG A 99 2.83 -5.59 10.15
CA ARG A 99 2.07 -4.54 10.81
C ARG A 99 3.05 -3.46 11.27
N LYS A 100 3.04 -2.31 10.59
CA LYS A 100 4.03 -1.23 10.75
C LYS A 100 5.47 -1.74 10.54
N LYS A 101 6.20 -2.06 11.61
CA LYS A 101 7.60 -2.52 11.58
C LYS A 101 7.77 -3.98 12.06
N VAL A 102 6.69 -4.64 12.47
CA VAL A 102 6.73 -5.95 13.11
C VAL A 102 6.01 -6.98 12.24
N VAL A 103 6.60 -8.17 12.12
CA VAL A 103 5.94 -9.33 11.50
C VAL A 103 4.95 -9.89 12.51
N ALA A 104 3.68 -9.93 12.14
CA ALA A 104 2.59 -10.35 13.01
C ALA A 104 1.71 -11.41 12.34
N PHE A 105 1.09 -12.25 13.16
CA PHE A 105 0.06 -13.20 12.75
C PHE A 105 -1.30 -12.64 13.12
N SER A 106 -2.14 -12.40 12.13
CA SER A 106 -3.48 -11.83 12.33
C SER A 106 -4.54 -12.89 12.04
N PRO A 107 -5.45 -13.18 12.99
CA PRO A 107 -6.54 -14.13 12.77
C PRO A 107 -7.38 -13.78 11.55
N VAL A 108 -7.71 -14.79 10.73
CA VAL A 108 -8.53 -14.58 9.52
C VAL A 108 -9.92 -14.03 9.87
N THR A 109 -10.47 -14.40 11.03
CA THR A 109 -11.76 -13.90 11.53
C THR A 109 -11.74 -12.41 11.83
N GLU A 110 -10.61 -11.85 12.26
CA GLU A 110 -10.43 -10.41 12.45
C GLU A 110 -10.25 -9.69 11.12
N LEU A 111 -9.41 -10.25 10.23
CA LEU A 111 -9.18 -9.68 8.90
C LEU A 111 -10.47 -9.62 8.06
N LYS A 112 -11.36 -10.62 8.20
CA LYS A 112 -12.67 -10.63 7.55
C LYS A 112 -13.49 -9.37 7.87
N LYS A 113 -13.40 -8.82 9.08
CA LYS A 113 -14.17 -7.64 9.51
C LYS A 113 -13.70 -6.35 8.83
N VAL A 114 -12.43 -6.30 8.43
CA VAL A 114 -11.78 -5.11 7.87
C VAL A 114 -11.46 -5.26 6.38
N THR A 115 -11.99 -6.30 5.73
CA THR A 115 -11.79 -6.58 4.30
C THR A 115 -13.07 -6.33 3.54
N ASP A 116 -12.98 -5.55 2.47
CA ASP A 116 -13.98 -5.47 1.41
C ASP A 116 -13.75 -6.65 0.45
N PHE A 117 -14.66 -7.64 0.50
CA PHE A 117 -14.56 -8.84 -0.34
C PHE A 117 -15.05 -8.62 -1.77
N GLU A 118 -15.96 -7.66 -1.99
CA GLU A 118 -16.48 -7.33 -3.31
C GLU A 118 -15.36 -6.73 -4.17
N HIS A 119 -14.66 -5.73 -3.62
CA HIS A 119 -13.56 -5.05 -4.30
C HIS A 119 -12.19 -5.69 -4.05
N ARG A 120 -12.11 -6.67 -3.13
CA ARG A 120 -10.87 -7.38 -2.73
C ARG A 120 -9.79 -6.45 -2.18
N LEU A 121 -10.20 -5.51 -1.32
CA LEU A 121 -9.35 -4.47 -0.75
C LEU A 121 -9.53 -4.39 0.78
N PRO A 122 -8.57 -3.83 1.53
CA PRO A 122 -8.83 -3.42 2.90
C PRO A 122 -9.80 -2.23 2.92
N GLN A 123 -10.68 -2.20 3.93
CA GLN A 123 -11.63 -1.10 4.15
C GLN A 123 -10.89 0.23 4.37
N GLU A 124 -9.80 0.20 5.14
CA GLU A 124 -8.94 1.37 5.36
C GLU A 124 -7.68 1.31 4.48
N GLN A 125 -7.45 2.35 3.69
CA GLN A 125 -6.32 2.47 2.76
C GLN A 125 -5.35 3.53 3.26
N TRP A 126 -4.43 3.13 4.13
CA TRP A 126 -3.49 4.02 4.83
C TRP A 126 -2.70 4.98 3.91
N TRP A 127 -2.41 4.56 2.68
CA TRP A 127 -1.61 5.33 1.71
C TRP A 127 -2.38 6.50 1.09
N LEU A 128 -3.71 6.57 1.25
CA LEU A 128 -4.50 7.72 0.81
C LEU A 128 -4.07 9.02 1.48
N ASN A 129 -3.56 8.93 2.72
CA ASN A 129 -3.03 10.07 3.47
C ASN A 129 -1.80 10.69 2.79
N LEU A 130 -1.09 9.94 1.93
CA LEU A 130 0.05 10.45 1.16
C LEU A 130 -0.36 11.32 -0.04
N ARG A 131 -1.65 11.34 -0.42
CA ARG A 131 -2.12 12.12 -1.57
C ARG A 131 -1.91 13.62 -1.40
N LEU A 132 -2.01 14.14 -0.18
CA LEU A 132 -1.76 15.56 0.08
C LEU A 132 -0.29 15.92 -0.19
N MET A 133 0.63 15.11 0.33
CA MET A 133 2.06 15.27 0.07
C MET A 133 2.38 15.14 -1.42
N LEU A 134 1.74 14.19 -2.13
CA LEU A 134 1.86 14.06 -3.57
C LEU A 134 1.44 15.35 -4.30
N LYS A 135 0.29 15.95 -3.94
CA LYS A 135 -0.18 17.21 -4.54
C LYS A 135 0.81 18.36 -4.31
N MET A 136 1.38 18.45 -3.10
CA MET A 136 2.36 19.47 -2.75
C MET A 136 3.64 19.31 -3.59
N LEU A 137 4.19 18.09 -3.67
CA LEU A 137 5.41 17.80 -4.43
C LEU A 137 5.22 17.93 -5.94
N ALA A 138 4.03 17.64 -6.44
CA ALA A 138 3.67 17.80 -7.84
C ALA A 138 3.27 19.25 -8.19
N ASN A 139 3.41 20.20 -7.26
CA ASN A 139 3.07 21.63 -7.43
C ASN A 139 1.66 21.88 -7.97
N TYR A 140 0.68 21.08 -7.55
CA TYR A 140 -0.72 21.39 -7.85
C TYR A 140 -1.11 22.70 -7.16
N GLN A 141 -1.98 23.49 -7.79
CA GLN A 141 -2.63 24.59 -7.06
C GLN A 141 -3.56 23.99 -6.02
N ILE A 142 -3.11 23.96 -4.76
CA ILE A 142 -3.89 23.48 -3.64
C ILE A 142 -4.59 24.67 -3.01
N SER A 143 -5.92 24.62 -2.92
CA SER A 143 -6.66 25.52 -2.04
C SER A 143 -6.38 25.07 -0.60
N LEU A 144 -5.55 25.84 0.13
CA LEU A 144 -5.19 25.57 1.53
C LEU A 144 -6.37 25.73 2.51
N THR A 145 -7.57 26.02 2.04
CA THR A 145 -8.78 26.20 2.87
C THR A 145 -9.24 24.92 3.58
N GLU A 146 -8.83 23.73 3.12
CA GLU A 146 -9.07 22.46 3.83
C GLU A 146 -7.97 22.11 4.85
N TYR A 147 -6.97 22.99 5.04
CA TYR A 147 -5.95 22.78 6.06
C TYR A 147 -6.59 22.89 7.45
N ILE A 148 -6.81 21.74 8.09
CA ILE A 148 -7.07 21.70 9.52
C ILE A 148 -5.85 22.37 10.17
N SER A 149 -6.07 23.49 10.86
CA SER A 149 -5.05 24.16 11.66
C SER A 149 -4.61 23.23 12.80
N GLY A 150 -3.72 22.31 12.47
CA GLY A 150 -2.93 21.59 13.47
C GLY A 150 -1.91 22.57 14.02
N LYS A 151 -1.88 22.75 15.35
CA LYS A 151 -0.77 23.45 15.99
C LYS A 151 0.51 22.71 15.62
N MET A 152 1.36 23.35 14.83
CA MET A 152 2.71 22.88 14.54
C MET A 152 3.51 22.99 15.85
N GLU A 153 3.64 21.89 16.59
CA GLU A 153 4.56 21.84 17.72
C GLU A 153 5.98 21.55 17.22
N HIS A 154 6.92 22.39 17.62
CA HIS A 154 8.32 22.22 17.29
C HIS A 154 8.86 21.01 18.07
N VAL A 155 9.10 19.89 17.38
CA VAL A 155 9.67 18.69 18.02
C VAL A 155 11.12 18.97 18.41
N THR A 156 11.34 19.29 19.68
CA THR A 156 12.69 19.40 20.25
C THR A 156 13.16 18.03 20.72
N ARG A 157 14.48 17.82 20.80
CA ARG A 157 15.07 16.54 21.27
C ARG A 157 14.51 16.07 22.63
N ARG A 158 13.97 16.98 23.45
CA ARG A 158 13.30 16.70 24.73
C ARG A 158 11.88 16.12 24.58
N THR A 159 11.13 16.48 23.55
CA THR A 159 9.76 15.97 23.32
C THR A 159 9.73 14.50 22.89
N LEU A 160 10.78 14.00 22.23
CA LEU A 160 10.95 12.58 21.89
C LEU A 160 11.22 11.68 23.11
N SER A 161 11.64 12.25 24.24
CA SER A 161 12.07 11.51 25.43
C SER A 161 11.01 11.40 26.53
N ILE A 162 9.83 12.01 26.37
CA ILE A 162 8.80 12.06 27.43
C ILE A 162 7.75 10.94 27.29
N GLU A 163 7.56 10.36 26.10
CA GLU A 163 6.84 9.08 25.98
C GLU A 163 7.75 7.90 26.34
N LYS A 164 8.13 7.84 27.62
CA LYS A 164 8.43 6.55 28.25
C LYS A 164 7.10 5.85 28.52
N GLY A 165 6.80 4.91 27.64
CA GLY A 165 5.73 3.92 27.76
C GLY A 165 6.00 2.74 26.84
N PHE A 166 7.20 2.15 26.96
CA PHE A 166 7.41 0.73 26.71
C PHE A 166 7.43 0.02 28.06
#